data_AF-A0ABC9Z643-F1
#
_entry.id   AF-A0ABC9Z643-F1
#
_cell.length_a   1.000
_cell.length_b   1.000
_cell.length_c   1.000
_cell.angle_alpha   90.00
_cell.angle_beta   90.00
_cell.angle_gamma   90.00
#
_symmetry.space_group_name_H-M   'P 1'
#
loop_
_entity.id
_entity.type
_entity.pdbx_description
1 polymer ?
#
loop_
_entity_poly.entity_id
_entity_poly.type
_entity_poly.pdbx_seq_one_letter_code
_entity_poly.pdbx_strand_id
1 'polypeptide(L)'
;MSDRRARAESDVAENAPVSWDHLKSRRPSDAERAALQKLLIERGRAVRQQGWDAYRGAWSDGEVAVIAYLLDDTELLEELDEPEGSVLTRLAGELYGFNAARKEIESGLTGTQAWVAETRKKLGS
;
A
#
# COMPACT_ATOMS: atom_id res chain seq x y z
N MET A 1 1.86 -8.79 51.79
CA MET A 1 0.70 -8.13 51.12
C MET A 1 1.21 -6.88 50.40
N SER A 2 1.65 -7.01 49.16
CA SER A 2 1.86 -5.89 48.22
C SER A 2 2.34 -6.51 46.90
N ASP A 3 1.42 -7.10 46.13
CA ASP A 3 1.74 -7.51 44.75
C ASP A 3 0.50 -7.84 43.90
N ARG A 4 -0.56 -7.03 44.03
CA ARG A 4 -1.73 -7.12 43.14
C ARG A 4 -2.03 -5.83 42.36
N ARG A 5 -1.31 -4.74 42.66
CA ARG A 5 -1.55 -3.43 42.05
C ARG A 5 -0.72 -3.20 40.78
N ALA A 6 0.51 -3.73 40.74
CA ALA A 6 1.38 -3.60 39.56
C ALA A 6 0.93 -4.46 38.37
N ARG A 7 0.27 -5.60 38.61
CA ARG A 7 -0.17 -6.51 37.53
C ARG A 7 -1.44 -6.05 36.79
N ALA A 8 -2.16 -5.06 37.33
CA ALA A 8 -3.34 -4.50 36.67
C ALA A 8 -3.00 -3.33 35.73
N GLU A 9 -1.80 -2.75 35.82
CA GLU A 9 -1.40 -1.61 34.98
C GLU A 9 -0.74 -2.04 33.66
N SER A 10 -0.20 -3.27 33.61
CA SER A 10 0.45 -3.81 32.40
C SER A 10 -0.54 -4.31 31.33
N ASP A 11 -1.78 -4.64 31.70
CA ASP A 11 -2.78 -5.16 30.74
C ASP A 11 -3.62 -4.05 30.08
N VAL A 12 -3.49 -2.79 30.50
CA VAL A 12 -4.31 -1.67 29.98
C VAL A 12 -3.70 -1.02 28.73
N ALA A 13 -2.41 -1.23 28.47
CA ALA A 13 -1.73 -0.60 27.35
C ALA A 13 -2.03 -1.26 25.99
N GLU A 14 -2.51 -2.51 25.96
CA GLU A 14 -2.68 -3.28 24.73
C GLU A 14 -4.05 -3.08 24.05
N ASN A 15 -4.95 -2.31 24.68
CA ASN A 15 -6.33 -2.15 24.22
C ASN A 15 -6.83 -0.69 24.29
N ALA A 16 -5.94 0.28 24.09
CA ALA A 16 -6.32 1.67 23.95
C ALA A 16 -7.12 1.86 22.65
N PRO A 17 -8.28 2.55 22.67
CA PRO A 17 -9.07 2.79 21.48
C PRO A 17 -8.24 3.51 20.42
N VAL A 18 -8.30 2.99 19.19
CA VAL A 18 -7.55 3.54 18.06
C VAL A 18 -7.97 4.99 17.85
N SER A 19 -7.06 5.92 18.15
CA SER A 19 -7.31 7.35 17.95
C SER A 19 -7.41 7.65 16.46
N TRP A 20 -8.58 8.12 16.03
CA TRP A 20 -8.83 8.52 14.65
C TRP A 20 -7.88 9.63 14.20
N ASP A 21 -7.55 10.56 15.10
CA ASP A 21 -6.59 11.62 14.81
C ASP A 21 -5.17 11.08 14.65
N HIS A 22 -4.79 10.09 15.45
CA HIS A 22 -3.51 9.40 15.28
C HIS A 22 -3.43 8.70 13.91
N LEU A 23 -4.46 7.94 13.51
CA LEU A 23 -4.52 7.29 12.19
C LEU A 23 -4.38 8.28 11.03
N LYS A 24 -5.08 9.43 11.08
CA LYS A 24 -4.96 10.48 10.05
C LYS A 24 -3.58 11.11 10.00
N SER A 25 -2.93 11.22 11.14
CA SER A 25 -1.63 11.88 11.27
C SER A 25 -0.46 10.98 10.85
N ARG A 26 -0.67 9.66 10.81
CA ARG A 26 0.35 8.68 10.42
C ARG A 26 0.85 8.99 9.02
N ARG A 27 2.17 9.03 8.88
CA ARG A 27 2.88 9.15 7.60
C ARG A 27 3.82 7.96 7.44
N PRO A 28 3.74 7.23 6.31
CA PRO A 28 4.75 6.26 5.95
C PRO A 28 6.14 6.90 5.93
N SER A 29 7.08 6.26 6.60
CA SER A 29 8.50 6.59 6.56
C SER A 29 9.13 6.21 5.21
N ASP A 30 10.33 6.72 4.94
CA ASP A 30 11.10 6.35 3.76
C ASP A 30 11.40 4.84 3.72
N ALA A 31 11.64 4.24 4.89
CA ALA A 31 11.85 2.80 5.02
C ALA A 31 10.59 2.00 4.66
N GLU A 32 9.42 2.42 5.12
CA GLU A 32 8.14 1.78 4.76
C GLU A 32 7.85 1.92 3.27
N ARG A 33 8.10 3.09 2.67
CA ARG A 33 7.96 3.30 1.22
C ARG A 33 8.91 2.44 0.41
N ALA A 34 10.15 2.27 0.86
CA ALA A 34 11.14 1.40 0.23
C ALA A 34 10.76 -0.08 0.36
N ALA A 35 10.23 -0.49 1.52
CA ALA A 35 9.74 -1.86 1.73
C ALA A 35 8.54 -2.17 0.83
N LEU A 36 7.59 -1.24 0.70
CA LEU A 36 6.49 -1.35 -0.25
C LEU A 36 6.99 -1.50 -1.68
N GLN A 37 7.93 -0.64 -2.11
CA GLN A 37 8.50 -0.73 -3.46
C GLN A 37 9.11 -2.10 -3.73
N LYS A 38 9.89 -2.62 -2.77
CA LYS A 38 10.52 -3.94 -2.88
C LYS A 38 9.46 -5.05 -2.99
N LEU A 39 8.44 -5.03 -2.14
CA LEU A 39 7.34 -6.00 -2.17
C LEU A 39 6.64 -6.00 -3.54
N LEU A 40 6.30 -4.82 -4.07
CA LEU A 40 5.62 -4.74 -5.36
C LEU A 40 6.50 -5.22 -6.52
N ILE A 41 7.81 -4.95 -6.48
CA ILE A 41 8.77 -5.47 -7.47
C ILE A 41 8.84 -7.00 -7.41
N GLU A 42 8.94 -7.58 -6.21
CA GLU A 42 8.98 -9.04 -6.02
C GLU A 42 7.71 -9.70 -6.55
N ARG A 43 6.54 -9.15 -6.22
CA ARG A 43 5.24 -9.63 -6.72
C ARG A 43 5.11 -9.50 -8.23
N GLY A 44 5.49 -8.36 -8.80
CA GLY A 44 5.47 -8.16 -10.26
C GLY A 44 6.37 -9.14 -11.00
N ARG A 45 7.56 -9.44 -10.46
CA ARG A 45 8.46 -10.47 -11.01
C ARG A 45 7.86 -11.87 -10.90
N ALA A 46 7.21 -12.18 -9.78
CA ALA A 46 6.56 -13.47 -9.58
C ALA A 46 5.43 -13.70 -10.60
N VAL A 47 4.58 -12.69 -10.85
CA VAL A 47 3.55 -12.73 -11.89
C VAL A 47 4.15 -12.90 -13.28
N ARG A 48 5.22 -12.17 -13.63
CA ARG A 48 5.90 -12.34 -14.93
C ARG A 48 6.43 -13.76 -15.14
N GLN A 49 6.83 -14.45 -14.07
CA GLN A 49 7.40 -15.80 -14.15
C GLN A 49 6.34 -16.90 -14.15
N GLN A 50 5.25 -16.71 -13.42
CA GLN A 50 4.30 -17.78 -13.09
C GLN A 50 2.87 -17.52 -13.60
N GLY A 51 2.63 -16.34 -14.17
CA GLY A 51 1.29 -15.89 -14.52
C GLY A 51 0.48 -15.47 -13.29
N TRP A 52 -0.78 -15.13 -13.53
CA TRP A 52 -1.69 -14.60 -12.51
C TRP A 52 -2.43 -15.66 -11.69
N ASP A 53 -2.58 -16.87 -12.22
CA ASP A 53 -3.46 -17.92 -11.65
C ASP A 53 -3.15 -18.24 -10.19
N ALA A 54 -1.87 -18.22 -9.82
CA ALA A 54 -1.42 -18.49 -8.46
C ALA A 54 -1.73 -17.34 -7.45
N TYR A 55 -2.07 -16.15 -7.95
CA TYR A 55 -2.15 -14.93 -7.13
C TYR A 55 -3.56 -14.33 -7.07
N ARG A 56 -4.39 -14.47 -8.11
CA ARG A 56 -5.74 -13.87 -8.16
C ARG A 56 -6.67 -14.32 -7.03
N GLY A 57 -6.49 -15.55 -6.51
CA GLY A 57 -7.26 -16.04 -5.36
C GLY A 57 -6.63 -15.77 -3.99
N ALA A 58 -5.38 -15.29 -3.97
CA ALA A 58 -4.59 -15.13 -2.75
C ALA A 58 -4.40 -13.66 -2.35
N TRP A 59 -4.46 -12.75 -3.31
CA TRP A 59 -4.34 -11.31 -3.08
C TRP A 59 -5.72 -10.65 -3.18
N SER A 60 -5.88 -9.51 -2.51
CA SER A 60 -7.06 -8.69 -2.70
C SER A 60 -7.10 -8.07 -4.10
N ASP A 61 -8.29 -7.76 -4.60
CA ASP A 61 -8.47 -7.12 -5.92
C ASP A 61 -7.63 -5.83 -6.05
N GLY A 62 -7.53 -5.04 -4.98
CA GLY A 62 -6.70 -3.84 -4.96
C GLY A 62 -5.19 -4.12 -5.07
N GLU A 63 -4.71 -5.23 -4.49
CA GLU A 63 -3.33 -5.68 -4.67
C GLU A 63 -3.09 -6.19 -6.10
N VAL A 64 -4.04 -6.94 -6.65
CA VAL A 64 -3.99 -7.40 -8.04
C VAL A 64 -3.95 -6.20 -8.99
N ALA A 65 -4.82 -5.21 -8.81
CA ALA A 65 -4.88 -4.00 -9.63
C ALA A 65 -3.57 -3.19 -9.58
N VAL A 66 -2.94 -3.04 -8.40
CA VAL A 66 -1.64 -2.36 -8.29
C VAL A 66 -0.56 -3.07 -9.09
N ILE A 67 -0.49 -4.40 -9.01
CA ILE A 67 0.51 -5.18 -9.75
C ILE A 67 0.22 -5.18 -11.26
N ALA A 68 -1.06 -5.29 -11.65
CA ALA A 68 -1.50 -5.19 -13.04
C ALA A 68 -1.11 -3.83 -13.65
N TYR A 69 -1.36 -2.75 -12.92
CA TYR A 69 -0.94 -1.42 -13.32
C TYR A 69 0.58 -1.29 -13.43
N LEU A 70 1.37 -1.86 -12.50
CA LEU A 70 2.83 -1.86 -12.64
C LEU A 70 3.34 -2.66 -13.85
N LEU A 71 2.59 -3.68 -14.27
CA LEU A 71 2.93 -4.54 -15.41
C LEU A 71 2.38 -4.04 -16.75
N ASP A 72 1.60 -2.96 -16.74
CA ASP A 72 0.88 -2.44 -17.92
C ASP A 72 -0.15 -3.46 -18.48
N ASP A 73 -0.73 -4.27 -17.59
CA ASP A 73 -1.74 -5.27 -17.91
C ASP A 73 -3.14 -4.63 -17.93
N THR A 74 -3.45 -3.96 -19.04
CA THR A 74 -4.69 -3.18 -19.20
C THR A 74 -5.93 -4.07 -19.26
N GLU A 75 -5.82 -5.28 -19.83
CA GLU A 75 -6.94 -6.24 -19.90
C GLU A 75 -7.40 -6.65 -18.50
N LEU A 76 -6.46 -6.89 -17.59
CA LEU A 76 -6.79 -7.22 -16.21
C LEU A 76 -7.37 -6.02 -15.45
N LEU A 77 -6.88 -4.81 -15.68
CA LEU A 77 -7.47 -3.62 -15.06
C LEU A 77 -8.92 -3.39 -15.52
N GLU A 78 -9.22 -3.65 -16.79
CA GLU A 78 -10.59 -3.62 -17.32
C GLU A 78 -11.48 -4.70 -16.71
N GLU A 79 -10.96 -5.93 -16.55
CA GLU A 79 -11.67 -7.03 -15.89
C GLU A 79 -12.06 -6.68 -14.43
N LEU A 80 -11.19 -5.96 -13.73
CA LEU A 80 -11.39 -5.54 -12.34
C LEU A 80 -12.21 -4.25 -12.19
N ASP A 81 -12.57 -3.57 -13.28
CA ASP A 81 -13.16 -2.22 -13.27
C ASP A 81 -12.32 -1.22 -12.44
N GLU A 82 -10.99 -1.34 -12.50
CA GLU A 82 -10.04 -0.53 -11.74
C GLU A 82 -9.34 0.48 -12.66
N PRO A 83 -9.88 1.72 -12.80
CA PRO A 83 -9.24 2.75 -13.60
C PRO A 83 -7.91 3.21 -12.99
N GLU A 84 -7.00 3.74 -13.81
CA GLU A 84 -5.71 4.27 -13.35
C GLU A 84 -5.85 5.22 -12.13
N GLY A 85 -6.87 6.07 -12.13
CA GLY A 85 -7.14 7.00 -11.04
C GLY A 85 -7.40 6.34 -9.69
N SER A 86 -8.08 5.18 -9.65
CA SER A 86 -8.34 4.46 -8.39
C SER A 86 -7.06 3.81 -7.87
N VAL A 87 -6.27 3.19 -8.76
CA VAL A 87 -4.99 2.57 -8.42
C VAL A 87 -4.01 3.61 -7.86
N LEU A 88 -3.85 4.74 -8.55
CA LEU A 88 -2.96 5.81 -8.11
C LEU A 88 -3.44 6.45 -6.80
N THR A 89 -4.75 6.62 -6.61
CA THR A 89 -5.30 7.14 -5.34
C THR A 89 -5.00 6.21 -4.16
N ARG A 90 -5.14 4.89 -4.36
CA ARG A 90 -4.78 3.87 -3.37
C ARG A 90 -3.29 3.94 -3.03
N LEU A 91 -2.42 3.97 -4.04
CA LEU A 91 -0.98 4.11 -3.85
C LEU A 91 -0.60 5.41 -3.14
N ALA A 92 -1.26 6.53 -3.43
CA ALA A 92 -1.01 7.78 -2.71
C ALA A 92 -1.30 7.62 -1.20
N GLY A 93 -2.35 6.89 -0.83
CA GLY A 93 -2.65 6.53 0.55
C GLY A 93 -1.51 5.75 1.22
N GLU A 94 -1.01 4.72 0.55
CA GLU A 94 0.10 3.88 1.03
C GLU A 94 1.45 4.61 1.10
N LEU A 95 1.68 5.58 0.21
CA LEU A 95 2.94 6.33 0.14
C LEU A 95 2.99 7.52 1.07
N TYR A 96 1.88 8.22 1.26
CA TYR A 96 1.87 9.52 1.93
C TYR A 96 1.02 9.53 3.21
N GLY A 97 0.18 8.53 3.41
CA GLY A 97 -0.82 8.51 4.48
C GLY A 97 -1.97 9.48 4.20
N PHE A 98 -3.05 9.39 4.97
CA PHE A 98 -4.35 10.00 4.68
C PHE A 98 -4.28 11.49 4.31
N ASN A 99 -3.68 12.32 5.17
CA ASN A 99 -3.68 13.78 4.99
C ASN A 99 -2.79 14.25 3.82
N ALA A 100 -1.67 13.58 3.58
CA ALA A 100 -0.76 13.98 2.50
C ALA A 100 -1.19 13.37 1.16
N ALA A 101 -1.79 12.18 1.16
CA ALA A 101 -2.43 11.59 -0.02
C ALA A 101 -3.53 12.52 -0.57
N ARG A 102 -4.34 13.14 0.29
CA ARG A 102 -5.35 14.10 -0.15
C ARG A 102 -4.75 15.28 -0.93
N LYS A 103 -3.66 15.86 -0.42
CA LYS A 103 -2.96 16.95 -1.11
C LYS A 103 -2.36 16.49 -2.44
N GLU A 104 -1.81 15.28 -2.44
CA GLU A 104 -1.26 14.66 -3.63
C GLU A 104 -2.34 14.46 -4.72
N ILE A 105 -3.53 13.97 -4.33
CA ILE A 105 -4.71 13.85 -5.21
C ILE A 105 -5.13 15.23 -5.75
N GLU A 106 -5.22 16.25 -4.90
CA GLU A 106 -5.55 17.63 -5.30
C GLU A 106 -4.52 18.22 -6.29
N SER A 107 -3.26 17.76 -6.23
CA SER A 107 -2.21 18.12 -7.20
C SER A 107 -2.12 17.22 -8.44
N GLY A 108 -3.06 16.29 -8.62
CA GLY A 108 -3.09 15.40 -9.78
C GLY A 108 -2.13 14.20 -9.70
N LEU A 109 -1.74 13.77 -8.49
CA LEU A 109 -0.98 12.52 -8.25
C LEU A 109 0.43 12.48 -8.86
N THR A 110 1.03 13.63 -9.16
CA THR A 110 2.32 13.72 -9.87
C THR A 110 3.49 13.00 -9.17
N GLY A 111 3.58 13.09 -7.84
CA GLY A 111 4.56 12.36 -7.03
C GLY A 111 4.31 10.86 -7.03
N THR A 112 3.05 10.44 -6.98
CA THR A 112 2.67 9.02 -7.06
C THR A 112 3.04 8.43 -8.42
N GLN A 113 2.73 9.14 -9.51
CA GLN A 113 3.09 8.73 -10.87
C GLN A 113 4.61 8.62 -11.05
N ALA A 114 5.38 9.58 -10.51
CA ALA A 114 6.85 9.52 -10.55
C ALA A 114 7.39 8.30 -9.78
N TRP A 115 6.81 7.99 -8.62
CA TRP A 115 7.19 6.80 -7.84
C TRP A 115 6.85 5.49 -8.57
N VAL A 116 5.69 5.42 -9.22
CA VAL A 116 5.30 4.28 -10.08
C VAL A 116 6.29 4.12 -11.23
N ALA A 117 6.63 5.19 -11.93
CA ALA A 117 7.56 5.15 -13.06
C ALA A 117 8.94 4.61 -12.63
N GLU A 118 9.44 5.04 -11.46
CA GLU A 118 10.68 4.52 -10.89
C GLU A 118 10.55 3.04 -10.51
N THR A 119 9.41 2.64 -9.94
CA THR A 119 9.13 1.23 -9.60
C THR A 119 9.09 0.36 -10.86
N ARG A 120 8.45 0.81 -11.93
CA ARG A 120 8.42 0.13 -13.25
C ARG A 120 9.83 -0.04 -13.83
N LYS A 121 10.70 0.98 -13.72
CA LYS A 121 12.10 0.87 -14.15
C LYS A 121 12.84 -0.23 -13.39
N LYS A 122 12.73 -0.27 -12.07
CA LYS A 122 13.36 -1.30 -11.22
C LYS A 122 12.76 -2.69 -11.42
N LEU A 123 11.49 -2.76 -11.81
CA LEU A 123 10.84 -4.01 -12.16
C LEU A 123 11.34 -4.55 -13.52
N GLY A 124 11.67 -3.66 -14.46
CA GLY A 124 12.24 -3.98 -15.77
C GLY A 124 13.75 -4.26 -15.77
N SER A 125 14.49 -3.83 -14.74
CA SER A 125 15.90 -4.19 -14.51
C SER A 125 16.06 -5.57 -13.89
#